data_AF-A0A124IXW6-F1
#
_entry.id   AF-A0A124IXW6-F1
#
_cell.length_a   1.000
_cell.length_b   1.000
_cell.length_c   1.000
_cell.angle_alpha   90.00
_cell.angle_beta   90.00
_cell.angle_gamma   90.00
#
_symmetry.space_group_name_H-M   'P 1'
#
loop_
_entity.id
_entity.type
_entity.pdbx_description
1 polymer ?
#
loop_
_entity_poly.entity_id
_entity_poly.type
_entity_poly.pdbx_seq_one_letter_code
_entity_poly.pdbx_strand_id
1 'polypeptide(L)'
;MSSYNEEPEVNPPKPPSRKEMSRRQFLTYTLGGATAFMGAGVLLPMTRFAVDPILHKRGEGDFIKVAEVSQITDVPQEFNFELKQQDGWYASTATLTAWIRKDEGGNIYALSPICKHLGCTVGWNNDKAFPDEYHCPCHGARYTKLGKQLAVAAKPLDQYKTKIEGGWVYLGDIVPNTEANKEA
;
A
#
# COMPACT_ATOMS: atom_id res chain seq x y z
N MET A 1 25.10 -37.20 -96.60
CA MET A 1 26.27 -36.66 -95.87
C MET A 1 26.19 -35.15 -96.01
N SER A 2 25.93 -34.34 -95.00
CA SER A 2 26.53 -34.24 -93.66
C SER A 2 25.47 -33.63 -92.74
N SER A 3 24.86 -34.38 -91.81
CA SER A 3 25.23 -34.49 -90.39
C SER A 3 25.54 -33.16 -89.69
N TYR A 4 24.54 -32.75 -88.88
CA TYR A 4 24.59 -32.14 -87.55
C TYR A 4 25.49 -30.93 -87.27
N ASN A 5 24.86 -29.85 -86.76
CA ASN A 5 24.97 -29.45 -85.35
C ASN A 5 23.93 -28.35 -85.04
N GLU A 6 22.81 -28.73 -84.43
CA GLU A 6 21.96 -27.80 -83.68
C GLU A 6 22.46 -27.80 -82.23
N GLU A 7 23.01 -26.68 -81.78
CA GLU A 7 23.34 -26.50 -80.37
C GLU A 7 22.03 -26.24 -79.58
N PRO A 8 21.82 -26.90 -78.42
CA PRO A 8 20.63 -26.67 -77.63
C PRO A 8 20.70 -25.30 -76.94
N GLU A 9 19.71 -24.43 -77.18
CA GLU A 9 19.54 -23.20 -76.40
C GLU A 9 19.28 -23.54 -74.93
N VAL A 10 20.31 -23.38 -74.10
CA VAL A 10 20.19 -23.48 -72.64
C VAL A 10 19.52 -22.20 -72.14
N ASN A 11 18.22 -22.30 -71.82
CA ASN A 11 17.50 -21.22 -71.14
C ASN A 11 18.14 -20.93 -69.77
N PRO A 12 18.48 -19.66 -69.46
CA PRO A 12 19.12 -19.32 -68.19
C PRO A 12 18.16 -19.59 -67.01
N PRO A 13 18.67 -19.98 -65.83
CA PRO A 13 17.84 -20.30 -64.68
C PRO A 13 17.05 -19.06 -64.24
N LYS A 14 15.73 -19.24 -64.10
CA LYS A 14 14.81 -18.19 -63.68
C LYS A 14 15.22 -17.71 -62.27
N PRO A 15 15.44 -16.41 -62.04
CA PRO A 15 15.89 -15.91 -60.74
C PRO A 15 14.85 -16.21 -59.65
N PRO A 16 15.28 -16.47 -58.40
CA PRO A 16 14.36 -16.85 -57.33
C PRO A 16 13.33 -15.72 -57.09
N SER A 17 12.04 -16.04 -57.11
CA SER A 17 10.99 -15.05 -56.85
C SER A 17 11.06 -14.61 -55.38
N ARG A 18 11.46 -13.36 -55.14
CA ARG A 18 11.36 -12.78 -53.80
C ARG A 18 9.89 -12.68 -53.43
N LYS A 19 9.56 -13.05 -52.19
CA LYS A 19 8.22 -12.85 -51.64
C LYS A 19 8.05 -11.36 -51.38
N GLU A 20 7.61 -10.64 -52.40
CA GLU A 20 7.46 -9.19 -52.33
C GLU A 20 6.16 -8.81 -51.64
N MET A 21 6.24 -7.82 -50.76
CA MET A 21 5.11 -7.28 -50.01
C MET A 21 4.17 -6.61 -51.01
N SER A 22 2.88 -6.95 -50.99
CA SER A 22 1.92 -6.20 -51.81
C SER A 22 1.88 -4.74 -51.36
N ARG A 23 1.61 -3.81 -52.29
CA ARG A 23 1.48 -2.37 -51.98
C ARG A 23 0.49 -2.11 -50.85
N ARG A 24 -0.60 -2.87 -50.80
CA ARG A 24 -1.60 -2.81 -49.73
C ARG A 24 -1.02 -3.23 -48.38
N GLN A 25 -0.28 -4.34 -48.33
CA GLN A 25 0.37 -4.79 -47.09
C GLN A 25 1.42 -3.79 -46.60
N PHE A 26 2.23 -3.23 -47.52
CA PHE A 26 3.18 -2.18 -47.17
C PHE A 26 2.48 -0.97 -46.55
N LEU A 27 1.42 -0.46 -47.19
CA LEU A 27 0.66 0.69 -46.68
C LEU A 27 -0.07 0.38 -45.36
N THR A 28 -0.63 -0.82 -45.19
CA THR A 28 -1.29 -1.20 -43.93
C THR A 28 -0.30 -1.26 -42.77
N TYR A 29 0.90 -1.80 -42.98
CA TYR A 29 1.90 -1.89 -41.91
C TYR A 29 2.53 -0.54 -41.58
N THR A 30 2.80 0.31 -42.58
CA THR A 30 3.35 1.65 -42.31
C THR A 30 2.33 2.53 -41.60
N LEU A 31 1.07 2.52 -42.04
CA LEU A 31 0.00 3.28 -41.40
C LEU A 31 -0.34 2.74 -40.01
N GLY A 32 -0.41 1.42 -39.85
CA GLY A 32 -0.63 0.76 -38.57
C GLY A 32 0.50 1.02 -37.58
N GLY A 33 1.76 0.93 -38.05
CA GLY A 33 2.94 1.23 -37.24
C GLY A 33 3.01 2.68 -36.80
N ALA A 34 2.73 3.63 -37.70
CA ALA A 34 2.68 5.05 -37.36
C ALA A 34 1.56 5.36 -36.34
N THR A 35 0.38 4.75 -36.53
CA THR A 35 -0.75 4.91 -35.60
C THR A 35 -0.44 4.33 -34.23
N ALA A 36 0.17 3.14 -34.17
CA ALA A 36 0.58 2.51 -32.92
C ALA A 36 1.64 3.35 -32.18
N PHE A 37 2.60 3.92 -32.90
CA PHE A 37 3.62 4.79 -32.32
C PHE A 37 3.01 6.06 -31.70
N MET A 38 2.16 6.76 -32.46
CA MET A 38 1.46 7.95 -31.97
C MET A 38 0.55 7.62 -30.78
N GLY A 39 -0.20 6.52 -30.86
CA GLY A 39 -1.06 6.05 -29.78
C GLY A 39 -0.28 5.71 -28.51
N ALA A 40 0.85 5.02 -28.64
CA ALA A 40 1.74 4.73 -27.52
C ALA A 40 2.31 6.02 -26.90
N GLY A 41 2.68 7.00 -27.72
CA GLY A 41 3.20 8.29 -27.24
C GLY A 41 2.24 9.04 -26.32
N VAL A 42 0.92 8.90 -26.53
CA VAL A 42 -0.10 9.49 -25.66
C VAL A 42 -0.43 8.60 -24.46
N LEU A 43 -0.56 7.28 -24.68
CA LEU A 43 -0.99 6.35 -23.62
C LEU A 43 0.10 6.11 -22.57
N LEU A 44 1.37 6.09 -22.95
CA LEU A 44 2.47 5.84 -22.01
C LEU A 44 2.60 6.90 -20.90
N PRO A 45 2.61 8.22 -21.17
CA PRO A 45 2.68 9.21 -20.08
C PRO A 45 1.42 9.23 -19.23
N MET A 46 0.23 8.99 -19.80
CA MET A 46 -1.02 8.94 -19.03
C MET A 46 -1.10 7.71 -18.12
N THR A 47 -0.71 6.54 -18.62
CA THR A 47 -0.65 5.32 -17.81
C THR A 47 0.41 5.47 -16.73
N ARG A 48 1.60 6.01 -17.04
CA ARG A 48 2.63 6.30 -16.05
C ARG A 48 2.12 7.24 -14.97
N PHE A 49 1.51 8.37 -15.34
CA PHE A 49 0.91 9.29 -14.37
C PHE A 49 -0.15 8.61 -13.48
N ALA A 50 -0.99 7.73 -14.04
CA ALA A 50 -1.97 7.00 -13.22
C ALA A 50 -1.31 6.06 -12.19
N VAL A 51 -0.17 5.43 -12.55
CA VAL A 51 0.51 4.46 -11.66
C VAL A 51 1.64 5.06 -10.82
N ASP A 52 2.15 6.24 -11.15
CA ASP A 52 3.32 6.86 -10.50
C ASP A 52 3.16 6.97 -8.97
N PRO A 53 2.00 7.40 -8.41
CA PRO A 53 1.81 7.48 -6.97
C PRO A 53 1.93 6.13 -6.24
N ILE A 54 1.67 5.02 -6.93
CA ILE A 54 1.78 3.66 -6.37
C ILE A 54 3.25 3.21 -6.37
N LEU A 55 4.05 3.70 -7.33
CA LEU A 55 5.46 3.32 -7.49
C LEU A 55 6.40 4.09 -6.55
N HIS A 56 5.99 5.27 -6.05
CA HIS A 56 6.75 5.98 -5.03
C HIS A 56 6.72 5.20 -3.71
N LYS A 57 7.91 4.83 -3.22
CA LYS A 57 8.04 4.21 -1.90
C LYS A 57 7.58 5.24 -0.87
N ARG A 58 6.51 4.93 -0.13
CA ARG A 58 6.17 5.66 1.10
C ARG A 58 7.40 5.57 2.02
N GLY A 59 7.95 6.71 2.44
CA GLY A 59 9.09 6.73 3.36
C GLY A 59 8.76 5.90 4.61
N GLU A 60 9.72 5.13 5.10
CA GLU A 60 9.59 4.46 6.40
C GLU A 60 9.27 5.51 7.47
N GLY A 61 8.28 5.21 8.31
CA GLY A 61 7.50 6.18 9.07
C GLY A 61 8.30 7.28 9.75
N ASP A 62 7.99 8.52 9.38
CA ASP A 62 8.35 9.68 10.18
C ASP A 62 7.77 9.49 11.59
N PHE A 63 8.64 9.42 12.57
CA PHE A 63 8.25 9.35 13.97
C PHE A 63 7.64 10.70 14.37
N ILE A 64 6.34 10.70 14.67
CA ILE A 64 5.62 11.91 15.06
C ILE A 64 5.67 12.05 16.56
N LYS A 65 5.99 13.25 17.03
CA LYS A 65 5.99 13.61 18.44
C LYS A 65 4.54 13.75 18.92
N VAL A 66 4.12 12.91 19.88
CA VAL A 66 2.71 12.85 20.32
C VAL A 66 2.51 13.35 21.74
N ALA A 67 3.22 12.78 22.72
CA ALA A 67 2.96 13.05 24.13
C ALA A 67 4.25 13.05 24.97
N GLU A 68 4.21 13.75 26.11
CA GLU A 68 5.29 13.72 27.08
C GLU A 68 5.13 12.50 28.01
N VAL A 69 6.23 11.83 28.36
CA VAL A 69 6.22 10.63 29.21
C VAL A 69 5.63 10.91 30.60
N SER A 70 5.75 12.15 31.08
CA SER A 70 5.22 12.59 32.38
C SER A 70 3.69 12.60 32.45
N GLN A 71 3.01 12.75 31.30
CA GLN A 71 1.55 12.80 31.22
C GLN A 71 0.92 11.41 31.09
N ILE A 72 1.71 10.38 30.80
CA ILE A 72 1.22 9.03 30.53
C ILE A 72 1.12 8.23 31.83
N THR A 73 -0.09 7.75 32.09
CA THR A 73 -0.43 6.92 33.24
C THR A 73 -0.54 5.43 32.86
N ASP A 74 -0.82 4.56 33.84
CA ASP A 74 -1.09 3.14 33.58
C ASP A 74 -2.48 2.91 32.94
N VAL A 75 -3.38 3.89 33.04
CA VAL A 75 -4.68 3.83 32.36
C VAL A 75 -4.51 4.31 30.91
N PRO A 76 -5.08 3.61 29.92
CA PRO A 76 -5.10 4.09 28.54
C PRO A 76 -5.70 5.49 28.41
N GLN A 77 -4.94 6.38 27.80
CA GLN A 77 -5.34 7.76 27.51
C GLN A 77 -5.32 8.02 26.00
N GLU A 78 -6.29 8.81 25.56
CA GLU A 78 -6.43 9.19 24.15
C GLU A 78 -5.50 10.36 23.83
N PHE A 79 -4.69 10.20 22.78
CA PHE A 79 -3.88 11.29 22.24
C PHE A 79 -4.13 11.43 20.74
N ASN A 80 -4.43 12.66 20.33
CA ASN A 80 -4.66 13.03 18.94
C ASN A 80 -3.40 13.69 18.38
N PHE A 81 -2.97 13.28 17.19
CA PHE A 81 -1.79 13.79 16.51
C PHE A 81 -2.02 13.90 15.02
N GLU A 82 -1.25 14.78 14.38
CA GLU A 82 -1.37 15.05 12.95
C GLU A 82 -0.30 14.30 12.15
N LEU A 83 -0.73 13.47 11.21
CA LEU A 83 0.13 12.80 10.24
C LEU A 83 -0.04 13.49 8.88
N LYS A 84 1.05 14.07 8.38
CA LYS A 84 1.12 14.53 6.98
C LYS A 84 1.29 13.30 6.09
N GLN A 85 0.26 12.97 5.33
CA GLN A 85 0.27 11.87 4.38
C GLN A 85 0.12 12.39 2.95
N GLN A 86 0.80 11.74 2.01
CA GLN A 86 0.62 12.00 0.59
C GLN A 86 -0.36 10.98 0.03
N ASP A 87 -1.55 11.45 -0.39
CA ASP A 87 -2.58 10.64 -1.01
C ASP A 87 -2.64 10.93 -2.52
N GLY A 88 -2.12 9.98 -3.31
CA GLY A 88 -1.96 10.15 -4.74
C GLY A 88 -1.09 11.35 -5.08
N TRP A 89 -1.73 12.40 -5.62
CA TRP A 89 -1.08 13.64 -6.04
C TRP A 89 -1.21 14.78 -5.02
N TYR A 90 -1.88 14.57 -3.89
CA TYR A 90 -2.16 15.60 -2.91
C TYR A 90 -1.51 15.28 -1.55
N ALA A 91 -0.99 16.31 -0.89
CA ALA A 91 -0.61 16.22 0.51
C ALA A 91 -1.83 16.55 1.38
N SER A 92 -2.20 15.65 2.29
CA SER A 92 -3.25 15.87 3.27
C SER A 92 -2.70 15.66 4.68
N THR A 93 -3.30 16.32 5.66
CA THR A 93 -2.99 16.10 7.07
C THR A 93 -4.14 15.31 7.67
N ALA A 94 -3.88 14.08 8.08
CA ALA A 94 -4.84 13.23 8.76
C ALA A 94 -4.64 13.35 10.27
N THR A 95 -5.70 13.69 11.00
CA THR A 95 -5.70 13.58 12.45
C THR A 95 -5.90 12.12 12.81
N LEU A 96 -4.88 11.52 13.42
CA LEU A 96 -4.91 10.17 13.95
C LEU A 96 -5.02 10.21 15.47
N THR A 97 -5.60 9.16 16.00
CA THR A 97 -5.78 8.97 17.44
C THR A 97 -5.00 7.73 17.85
N ALA A 98 -4.35 7.77 19.02
CA ALA A 98 -3.71 6.61 19.64
C ALA A 98 -4.11 6.50 21.11
N TRP A 99 -4.29 5.27 21.57
CA TRP A 99 -4.44 4.95 22.99
C TRP A 99 -3.07 4.65 23.56
N ILE A 100 -2.55 5.52 24.42
CA ILE A 100 -1.22 5.39 25.01
C ILE A 100 -1.34 5.08 26.50
N ARG A 101 -0.57 4.09 26.96
CA ARG A 101 -0.42 3.74 28.38
C ARG A 101 1.02 3.41 28.71
N LYS A 102 1.34 3.40 29.99
CA LYS A 102 2.62 2.96 30.55
C LYS A 102 2.42 1.68 31.37
N ASP A 103 3.34 0.72 31.33
CA ASP A 103 3.32 -0.41 32.27
C ASP A 103 4.07 -0.09 33.57
N GLU A 104 4.00 -1.01 34.54
CA GLU A 104 4.72 -0.91 35.81
C GLU A 104 6.25 -0.85 35.65
N GLY A 105 6.77 -1.40 34.55
CA GLY A 105 8.18 -1.36 34.18
C GLY A 105 8.62 -0.06 33.49
N GLY A 106 7.69 0.86 33.23
CA GLY A 106 7.94 2.12 32.52
C GLY A 106 7.93 2.02 30.99
N ASN A 107 7.61 0.87 30.41
CA ASN A 107 7.46 0.71 28.97
C ASN A 107 6.16 1.35 28.49
N ILE A 108 6.24 2.06 27.36
CA ILE A 108 5.08 2.72 26.75
C ILE A 108 4.47 1.80 25.71
N TYR A 109 3.15 1.65 25.78
CA TYR A 109 2.36 0.93 24.78
C TYR A 109 1.40 1.91 24.13
N ALA A 110 1.40 1.93 22.80
CA ALA A 110 0.49 2.73 22.02
C ALA A 110 -0.31 1.81 21.10
N LEU A 111 -1.62 1.79 21.27
CA LEU A 111 -2.55 0.99 20.48
C LEU A 111 -3.31 1.86 19.48
N SER A 112 -3.57 1.29 18.30
CA SER A 112 -4.48 1.89 17.33
C SER A 112 -5.91 1.74 17.79
N PRO A 113 -6.73 2.81 17.74
CA PRO A 113 -8.14 2.74 18.08
C PRO A 113 -8.97 2.09 16.96
N ILE A 114 -8.36 1.62 15.87
CA ILE A 114 -9.07 1.05 14.73
C ILE A 114 -9.51 -0.37 15.06
N CYS A 115 -10.82 -0.57 15.16
CA CYS A 115 -11.43 -1.87 15.40
C CYS A 115 -11.14 -2.84 14.25
N LYS A 116 -10.61 -4.03 14.59
CA LYS A 116 -10.31 -5.11 13.65
C LYS A 116 -11.50 -5.83 13.05
N HIS A 117 -12.73 -5.43 13.38
CA HIS A 117 -13.92 -5.93 12.71
C HIS A 117 -14.08 -5.24 11.34
N LEU A 118 -14.36 -3.94 11.33
CA LEU A 118 -14.65 -3.15 10.12
C LEU A 118 -14.05 -1.73 10.16
N GLY A 119 -13.18 -1.41 11.13
CA GLY A 119 -12.44 -0.14 11.16
C GLY A 119 -13.06 1.01 11.95
N CYS A 120 -14.16 0.80 12.69
CA CYS A 120 -14.68 1.81 13.62
C CYS A 120 -13.68 2.16 14.74
N THR A 121 -13.75 3.36 15.29
CA THR A 121 -12.94 3.78 16.45
C THR A 121 -13.44 3.11 17.73
N VAL A 122 -12.53 2.49 18.49
CA VAL A 122 -12.80 1.92 19.81
C VAL A 122 -12.51 2.95 20.90
N GLY A 123 -13.34 2.95 21.95
CA GLY A 123 -13.15 3.78 23.14
C GLY A 123 -12.76 2.94 24.34
N TRP A 124 -11.91 3.48 25.21
CA TRP A 124 -11.62 2.88 26.51
C TRP A 124 -12.72 3.24 27.52
N ASN A 125 -13.22 2.26 28.28
CA ASN A 125 -14.24 2.46 29.33
C ASN A 125 -15.49 3.24 28.88
N ASN A 126 -15.86 3.12 27.60
CA ASN A 126 -17.04 3.78 27.04
C ASN A 126 -18.33 2.95 27.22
N ASP A 127 -18.24 1.70 27.68
CA ASP A 127 -19.37 0.86 28.06
C ASP A 127 -19.31 0.54 29.57
N LYS A 128 -20.39 0.89 30.28
CA LYS A 128 -20.50 0.66 31.74
C LYS A 128 -20.63 -0.82 32.09
N ALA A 129 -21.06 -1.66 31.15
CA ALA A 129 -21.18 -3.10 31.37
C ALA A 129 -19.82 -3.81 31.37
N PHE A 130 -18.81 -3.21 30.72
CA PHE A 130 -17.49 -3.79 30.53
C PHE A 130 -16.40 -2.78 30.92
N PRO A 131 -16.20 -2.56 32.23
CA PRO A 131 -15.12 -1.72 32.71
C PRO A 131 -13.76 -2.35 32.42
N ASP A 132 -12.76 -1.50 32.23
CA ASP A 132 -11.36 -1.80 31.93
C ASP A 132 -11.14 -2.55 30.60
N GLU A 133 -11.97 -2.23 29.62
CA GLU A 133 -11.91 -2.77 28.27
C GLU A 133 -12.07 -1.68 27.20
N TYR A 134 -11.52 -1.95 26.02
CA TYR A 134 -11.89 -1.18 24.84
C TYR A 134 -13.17 -1.74 24.24
N HIS A 135 -14.15 -0.88 24.01
CA HIS A 135 -15.41 -1.26 23.40
C HIS A 135 -15.72 -0.43 22.15
N CYS A 136 -16.19 -1.15 21.13
CA CYS A 136 -16.59 -0.62 19.83
C CYS A 136 -18.12 -0.55 19.73
N PRO A 137 -18.72 0.65 19.68
CA PRO A 137 -20.17 0.81 19.69
C PRO A 137 -20.87 0.33 18.41
N CYS A 138 -20.12 0.05 17.33
CA CYS A 138 -20.71 -0.36 16.06
C CYS A 138 -21.34 -1.76 16.12
N HIS A 139 -20.66 -2.74 16.72
CA HIS A 139 -21.10 -4.14 16.76
C HIS A 139 -20.79 -4.83 18.10
N GLY A 140 -20.37 -4.07 19.12
CA GLY A 140 -20.01 -4.63 20.43
C GLY A 140 -18.68 -5.38 20.44
N ALA A 141 -17.75 -5.05 19.54
CA ALA A 141 -16.41 -5.62 19.59
C ALA A 141 -15.69 -5.14 20.86
N ARG A 142 -14.98 -6.06 21.52
CA ARG A 142 -14.35 -5.81 22.81
C ARG A 142 -12.90 -6.27 22.81
N TYR A 143 -12.05 -5.53 23.53
CA TYR A 143 -10.64 -5.85 23.67
C TYR A 143 -10.12 -5.60 25.09
N THR A 144 -9.13 -6.39 25.52
CA THR A 144 -8.44 -6.20 26.82
C THR A 144 -7.62 -4.92 26.83
N LYS A 145 -7.06 -4.55 27.99
CA LYS A 145 -6.09 -3.43 28.14
C LYS A 145 -4.88 -3.55 27.21
N LEU A 146 -4.45 -4.76 26.85
CA LEU A 146 -3.39 -5.02 25.86
C LEU A 146 -3.89 -5.06 24.41
N GLY A 147 -5.18 -4.89 24.16
CA GLY A 147 -5.78 -4.93 22.84
C GLY A 147 -6.07 -6.34 22.34
N LYS A 148 -6.03 -7.37 23.20
CA LYS A 148 -6.42 -8.75 22.84
C LYS A 148 -7.91 -8.80 22.56
N GLN A 149 -8.33 -9.41 21.45
CA GLN A 149 -9.75 -9.54 21.12
C GLN A 149 -10.49 -10.43 22.12
N LEU A 150 -11.65 -9.96 22.56
CA LEU A 150 -12.56 -10.69 23.46
C LEU A 150 -13.85 -11.11 22.75
N ALA A 151 -14.40 -10.23 21.92
CA ALA A 151 -15.66 -10.48 21.20
C ALA A 151 -15.65 -9.85 19.81
N VAL A 152 -16.38 -10.49 18.88
CA VAL A 152 -16.66 -10.07 17.48
C VAL A 152 -15.44 -10.03 16.56
N ALA A 153 -14.37 -9.33 16.94
CA ALA A 153 -13.17 -9.20 16.13
C ALA A 153 -12.32 -10.47 16.17
N ALA A 154 -11.74 -10.84 15.02
CA ALA A 154 -10.88 -12.03 14.90
C ALA A 154 -9.40 -11.77 15.27
N LYS A 155 -8.97 -10.51 15.31
CA LYS A 155 -7.56 -10.10 15.52
C LYS A 155 -7.44 -9.04 16.62
N PRO A 156 -6.29 -8.96 17.30
CA PRO A 156 -6.06 -7.94 18.32
C PRO A 156 -5.87 -6.57 17.67
N LEU A 157 -6.07 -5.50 18.45
CA LEU A 157 -5.76 -4.13 18.02
C LEU A 157 -4.30 -4.04 17.62
N ASP A 158 -4.00 -3.25 16.59
CA ASP A 158 -2.60 -3.01 16.20
C ASP A 158 -1.90 -2.11 17.21
N GLN A 159 -0.57 -2.17 17.23
CA GLN A 159 0.27 -1.29 18.03
C GLN A 159 1.01 -0.30 17.12
N TYR A 160 1.26 0.91 17.60
CA TYR A 160 2.19 1.84 16.97
C TYR A 160 3.62 1.49 17.36
N LYS A 161 4.57 1.65 16.44
CA LYS A 161 5.99 1.66 16.81
C LYS A 161 6.26 2.87 17.72
N THR A 162 6.75 2.62 18.92
CA THR A 162 7.06 3.68 19.90
C THR A 162 8.56 3.93 19.96
N LYS A 163 8.96 5.21 19.99
CA LYS A 163 10.33 5.63 20.28
C LYS A 163 10.31 6.70 21.37
N ILE A 164 11.19 6.61 22.35
CA ILE A 164 11.27 7.58 23.45
C ILE A 164 12.57 8.36 23.30
N GLU A 165 12.48 9.68 23.10
CA GLU A 165 13.65 10.57 23.02
C GLU A 165 13.39 11.86 23.79
N GLY A 166 14.31 12.21 24.69
CA GLY A 166 14.25 13.49 25.42
C GLY A 166 12.98 13.70 26.26
N GLY A 167 12.39 12.62 26.79
CA GLY A 167 11.16 12.68 27.60
C GLY A 167 9.86 12.71 26.77
N TRP A 168 9.95 12.58 25.45
CA TRP A 168 8.79 12.55 24.55
C TRP A 168 8.60 11.16 23.93
N VAL A 169 7.34 10.81 23.74
CA VAL A 169 6.92 9.61 23.01
C VAL A 169 6.64 9.99 21.57
N TYR A 170 7.34 9.29 20.68
CA TYR A 170 7.12 9.35 19.25
C TYR A 170 6.43 8.09 18.77
N LEU A 171 5.44 8.27 17.89
CA LEU A 171 4.73 7.17 17.24
C LEU A 171 5.13 7.09 15.77
N GLY A 172 5.47 5.90 15.31
CA GLY A 172 5.73 5.58 13.91
C GLY A 172 4.61 4.75 13.30
N ASP A 173 4.98 3.85 12.38
CA ASP A 173 4.01 3.02 11.66
C ASP A 173 3.21 2.07 12.58
N ILE A 174 2.01 1.71 12.11
CA ILE A 174 1.14 0.71 12.72
C ILE A 174 1.69 -0.69 12.38
N VAL A 175 1.91 -1.51 13.39
CA VAL A 175 2.35 -2.91 13.27
C VAL A 175 1.40 -3.85 14.01
N PRO A 176 1.30 -5.13 13.59
CA PRO A 176 0.52 -6.11 14.33
C PRO A 176 1.00 -6.23 15.77
N ASN A 177 0.06 -6.27 16.71
CA ASN A 177 0.36 -6.37 18.13
C ASN A 177 0.78 -7.81 18.49
N THR A 178 2.05 -7.97 18.84
CA THR A 178 2.63 -9.24 19.30
C THR A 178 2.49 -9.45 20.80
N GLU A 179 2.24 -8.38 21.55
CA GLU A 179 2.17 -8.34 23.01
C GLU A 179 0.81 -8.79 23.55
N ALA A 180 -0.25 -8.72 22.73
CA ALA A 180 -1.61 -9.14 23.09
C ALA A 180 -1.73 -10.59 23.60
N ASN A 181 -0.77 -11.47 23.27
CA ASN A 181 -0.78 -12.86 23.69
C ASN A 181 0.00 -13.12 25.00
N LYS A 182 0.66 -12.11 25.59
CA LYS A 182 1.40 -12.27 26.85
C LYS A 182 0.49 -12.33 28.09
N GLU A 183 -0.79 -12.00 27.93
CA GLU A 183 -1.87 -12.14 28.93
C GLU A 183 -2.48 -13.57 28.98
N ALA A 184 -1.78 -14.60 28.47
CA ALA A 184 -2.26 -15.99 28.45
C ALA A 184 -1.66 -16.84 29.56
#